data_AF-A0A7Y5SPM9-F1
#
_entry.id   AF-A0A7Y5SPM9-F1
#
_cell.length_a   1.000
_cell.length_b   1.000
_cell.length_c   1.000
_cell.angle_alpha   90.00
_cell.angle_beta   90.00
_cell.angle_gamma   90.00
#
_symmetry.space_group_name_H-M   'P 1'
#
loop_
_entity.id
_entity.type
_entity.pdbx_description
1 polymer ?
#
loop_
_entity_poly.entity_id
_entity_poly.type
_entity_poly.pdbx_seq_one_letter_code
_entity_poly.pdbx_strand_id
1 'polypeptide(L)'
;MRTKTTWALTAGAVLLVTAAGCGDYQPAAVPPPQTAAPATPPVQVAPPQMVREVADVGVGKKGRDYGPGLVTTPVATYFAAREKIAFQVQIPHAMNLYKGANGHAPKSQEEFMEQIIKANQINLPELPEGHRYVYDPQTEQFLVEHPQ
;
A
#
# COMPACT_ATOMS: atom_id res chain seq x y z
N MET A 1 -35.95 19.06 34.91
CA MET A 1 -36.55 19.37 33.59
C MET A 1 -36.43 18.13 32.71
N ARG A 2 -37.56 17.57 32.30
CA ARG A 2 -37.72 16.36 31.47
C ARG A 2 -38.02 16.80 30.05
N THR A 3 -37.43 16.14 29.05
CA THR A 3 -38.13 15.72 27.82
C THR A 3 -37.29 14.69 27.06
N LYS A 4 -37.70 13.42 27.12
CA LYS A 4 -37.35 12.37 26.16
C LYS A 4 -38.61 12.18 25.31
N THR A 5 -38.49 12.27 23.99
CA THR A 5 -39.61 12.08 23.06
C THR A 5 -39.37 10.83 22.23
N THR A 6 -40.17 9.82 22.52
CA THR A 6 -40.32 8.53 21.84
C THR A 6 -41.33 8.69 20.71
N TRP A 7 -41.11 8.05 19.55
CA TRP A 7 -42.19 7.73 18.61
C TRP A 7 -42.06 6.29 18.16
N ALA A 8 -43.18 5.57 18.22
CA ALA A 8 -43.32 4.15 18.00
C ALA A 8 -44.35 3.87 16.89
N LEU A 9 -44.14 2.75 16.19
CA LEU A 9 -45.11 1.80 15.62
C LEU A 9 -46.11 2.27 14.55
N THR A 10 -46.14 1.53 13.42
CA THR A 10 -47.28 0.73 12.88
C THR A 10 -46.85 0.18 11.50
N ALA A 11 -46.76 -1.12 11.20
CA ALA A 11 -47.73 -2.23 11.19
C ALA A 11 -48.41 -2.46 9.82
N GLY A 12 -48.31 -3.70 9.31
CA GLY A 12 -49.20 -4.32 8.32
C GLY A 12 -48.65 -4.42 6.88
N ALA A 13 -49.00 -5.39 6.04
CA ALA A 13 -49.56 -6.74 6.18
C ALA A 13 -49.45 -7.40 4.78
N VAL A 14 -49.05 -8.67 4.78
CA VAL A 14 -49.26 -9.79 3.83
C VAL A 14 -49.99 -9.51 2.50
N LEU A 15 -49.41 -9.98 1.39
CA LEU A 15 -50.19 -10.62 0.31
C LEU A 15 -49.37 -11.67 -0.47
N LEU A 16 -49.83 -12.92 -0.36
CA LEU A 16 -49.42 -14.10 -1.13
C LEU A 16 -50.36 -14.22 -2.34
N VAL A 17 -49.82 -14.38 -3.56
CA VAL A 17 -50.60 -14.80 -4.74
C VAL A 17 -49.83 -15.89 -5.49
N THR A 18 -50.50 -17.02 -5.65
CA THR A 18 -50.10 -18.21 -6.43
C THR A 18 -50.81 -18.26 -7.79
N ALA A 19 -50.22 -19.06 -8.68
CA ALA A 19 -50.84 -19.84 -9.77
C ALA A 19 -50.67 -19.36 -11.23
N ALA A 20 -49.89 -20.17 -11.96
CA ALA A 20 -50.17 -20.87 -13.23
C ALA A 20 -50.83 -20.14 -14.43
N GLY A 21 -50.28 -20.41 -15.63
CA GLY A 21 -51.11 -20.64 -16.81
C GLY A 21 -50.63 -19.93 -18.09
N CYS A 22 -50.46 -20.73 -19.15
CA CYS A 22 -50.07 -20.38 -20.51
C CYS A 22 -51.05 -19.42 -21.20
N GLY A 23 -50.55 -18.62 -22.15
CA GLY A 23 -51.39 -17.85 -23.07
C GLY A 23 -50.59 -17.02 -24.07
N ASP A 24 -50.50 -17.58 -25.27
CA ASP A 24 -50.29 -17.03 -26.62
C ASP A 24 -49.82 -15.58 -26.88
N TYR A 25 -48.79 -15.51 -27.74
CA TYR A 25 -48.54 -14.56 -28.84
C TYR A 25 -49.26 -13.19 -28.87
N GLN A 26 -48.48 -12.11 -28.91
CA GLN A 26 -48.88 -10.82 -29.51
C GLN A 26 -47.75 -10.31 -30.44
N PRO A 27 -48.06 -9.92 -31.70
CA PRO A 27 -47.08 -9.66 -32.76
C PRO A 27 -46.40 -8.27 -32.70
N ALA A 28 -45.35 -8.14 -33.51
CA ALA A 28 -44.34 -7.08 -33.55
C ALA A 28 -44.83 -5.63 -33.45
N ALA A 29 -44.23 -4.88 -32.51
CA ALA A 29 -44.24 -3.43 -32.47
C ALA A 29 -42.87 -2.87 -32.90
N VAL A 30 -42.90 -1.96 -33.87
CA VAL A 30 -41.84 -1.07 -34.38
C VAL A 30 -40.85 -0.60 -33.28
N PRO A 31 -39.53 -0.65 -33.51
CA PRO A 31 -38.57 -0.07 -32.58
C PRO A 31 -38.62 1.47 -32.62
N PRO A 32 -38.79 2.16 -31.47
CA PRO A 32 -38.54 3.60 -31.38
C PRO A 32 -37.04 3.91 -31.52
N PRO A 33 -36.67 5.13 -31.97
CA PRO A 33 -35.28 5.51 -32.25
C PRO A 33 -34.39 5.37 -31.01
N GLN A 34 -33.26 4.69 -31.19
CA GLN A 34 -32.25 4.50 -30.16
C GLN A 34 -31.69 5.87 -29.73
N THR A 35 -32.13 6.37 -28.57
CA THR A 35 -31.38 7.39 -27.83
C THR A 35 -30.00 6.85 -27.54
N ALA A 36 -28.97 7.60 -27.97
CA ALA A 36 -27.57 7.31 -27.79
C ALA A 36 -27.26 6.86 -26.35
N ALA A 37 -26.61 5.70 -26.23
CA ALA A 37 -26.10 5.21 -24.97
C ALA A 37 -25.07 6.22 -24.39
N PRO A 38 -25.06 6.46 -23.07
CA PRO A 38 -24.03 7.27 -22.44
C PRO A 38 -22.67 6.59 -22.59
N ALA A 39 -21.69 7.38 -23.04
CA ALA A 39 -20.31 6.96 -23.17
C ALA A 39 -19.79 6.40 -21.84
N THR A 40 -19.32 5.16 -21.87
CA THR A 40 -18.49 4.58 -20.81
C THR A 40 -17.31 5.51 -20.53
N PRO A 41 -17.07 5.93 -19.27
CA PRO A 41 -15.85 6.63 -18.93
C PRO A 41 -14.64 5.72 -19.23
N PRO A 42 -13.52 6.30 -19.69
CA PRO A 42 -12.34 5.52 -20.04
C PRO A 42 -11.82 4.79 -18.79
N VAL A 43 -11.57 3.49 -18.95
CA VAL A 43 -10.89 2.67 -17.94
C VAL A 43 -9.53 3.31 -17.67
N GLN A 44 -9.38 3.95 -16.50
CA GLN A 44 -8.07 4.31 -15.98
C GLN A 44 -7.33 3.00 -15.72
N VAL A 45 -6.32 2.72 -16.54
CA VAL A 45 -5.28 1.75 -16.24
C VAL A 45 -4.70 2.17 -14.88
N ALA A 46 -5.02 1.40 -13.84
CA ALA A 46 -4.37 1.55 -12.55
C ALA A 46 -2.86 1.37 -12.80
N PRO A 47 -2.00 2.30 -12.35
CA PRO A 47 -0.56 2.07 -12.41
C PRO A 47 -0.25 0.75 -11.69
N PRO A 48 0.82 0.02 -12.10
CA PRO A 48 1.22 -1.20 -11.42
C PRO A 48 1.23 -0.94 -9.92
N GLN A 49 0.52 -1.75 -9.14
CA GLN A 49 0.41 -1.55 -7.71
C GLN A 49 1.80 -1.73 -7.12
N MET A 50 2.52 -0.64 -6.92
CA MET A 50 3.81 -0.68 -6.25
C MET A 50 3.54 -0.78 -4.76
N VAL A 51 4.01 -1.86 -4.15
CA VAL A 51 3.84 -2.10 -2.71
C VAL A 51 4.98 -1.41 -1.98
N ARG A 52 4.65 -0.68 -0.91
CA ARG A 52 5.61 -0.07 0.00
C ARG A 52 5.67 -0.88 1.28
N GLU A 53 6.86 -1.35 1.61
CA GLU A 53 7.15 -2.07 2.85
C GLU A 53 8.22 -1.31 3.64
N VAL A 54 8.24 -1.47 4.97
CA VAL A 54 9.30 -0.90 5.81
C VAL A 54 10.64 -1.52 5.41
N ALA A 55 11.67 -0.68 5.25
CA ALA A 55 13.00 -1.15 4.94
C ALA A 55 13.59 -1.90 6.16
N ASP A 56 13.68 -3.23 6.05
CA ASP A 56 14.22 -4.10 7.11
C ASP A 56 15.11 -5.20 6.51
N VAL A 57 15.61 -6.10 7.37
CA VAL A 57 16.45 -7.24 6.98
C VAL A 57 15.78 -8.07 5.88
N GLY A 58 16.53 -8.37 4.81
CA GLY A 58 16.08 -9.21 3.69
C GLY A 58 15.63 -8.42 2.45
N VAL A 59 15.61 -7.09 2.50
CA VAL A 59 15.32 -6.24 1.32
C VAL A 59 16.46 -6.24 0.29
N GLY A 60 17.70 -6.50 0.71
CA GLY A 60 18.86 -6.54 -0.17
C GLY A 60 18.98 -7.85 -0.95
N LYS A 61 19.50 -7.77 -2.20
CA LYS A 61 19.78 -8.95 -3.05
C LYS A 61 20.65 -9.98 -2.31
N LYS A 62 21.71 -9.48 -1.69
CA LYS A 62 22.70 -10.28 -0.95
C LYS A 62 22.15 -10.91 0.33
N GLY A 63 21.02 -10.46 0.89
CA GLY A 63 20.38 -11.16 2.01
C GLY A 63 19.58 -12.39 1.56
N ARG A 64 19.10 -12.39 0.31
CA ARG A 64 18.07 -13.30 -0.20
C ARG A 64 18.61 -14.38 -1.13
N ASP A 65 19.65 -14.08 -1.90
CA ASP A 65 20.15 -14.94 -2.98
C ASP A 65 21.06 -16.11 -2.51
N TYR A 66 21.47 -16.12 -1.24
CA TYR A 66 22.25 -17.22 -0.66
C TYR A 66 21.31 -18.31 -0.14
N GLY A 67 20.93 -19.25 -1.02
CA GLY A 67 20.10 -20.41 -0.67
C GLY A 67 20.68 -21.25 0.51
N PRO A 68 19.88 -22.16 1.10
CA PRO A 68 20.29 -22.90 2.30
C PRO A 68 21.50 -23.80 2.01
N GLY A 69 22.55 -23.67 2.83
CA GLY A 69 23.78 -24.44 2.67
C GLY A 69 24.82 -24.13 3.75
N LEU A 70 25.68 -25.11 4.07
CA LEU A 70 26.65 -25.02 5.18
C LEU A 70 27.59 -23.80 5.09
N VAL A 71 27.89 -23.36 3.87
CA VAL A 71 28.79 -22.22 3.59
C VAL A 71 28.01 -20.93 3.32
N THR A 72 26.82 -21.03 2.73
CA THR A 72 25.99 -19.88 2.33
C THR A 72 25.24 -19.28 3.51
N THR A 73 24.86 -20.08 4.51
CA THR A 73 24.15 -19.60 5.71
C THR A 73 24.97 -18.59 6.53
N PRO A 74 26.27 -18.80 6.83
CA PRO A 74 27.09 -17.77 7.50
C PRO A 74 27.17 -16.46 6.70
N VAL A 75 27.26 -16.56 5.37
CA VAL A 75 27.33 -15.39 4.47
C VAL A 75 26.01 -14.61 4.49
N ALA A 76 24.88 -15.31 4.32
CA ALA A 76 23.54 -14.71 4.41
C ALA A 76 23.32 -14.02 5.76
N THR A 77 23.74 -14.68 6.85
CA THR A 77 23.63 -14.15 8.22
C THR A 77 24.46 -12.87 8.40
N TYR A 78 25.66 -12.82 7.83
CA TYR A 78 26.49 -11.61 7.88
C TYR A 78 25.83 -10.43 7.17
N PHE A 79 25.27 -10.63 5.98
CA PHE A 79 24.54 -9.56 5.28
C PHE A 79 23.28 -9.15 6.03
N ALA A 80 22.48 -10.10 6.51
CA ALA A 80 21.31 -9.82 7.32
C ALA A 80 21.63 -9.01 8.59
N ALA A 81 22.73 -9.34 9.27
CA ALA A 81 23.19 -8.59 10.43
C ALA A 81 23.60 -7.15 10.08
N ARG A 82 24.28 -6.94 8.94
CA ARG A 82 24.64 -5.60 8.47
C ARG A 82 23.41 -4.77 8.11
N GLU A 83 22.44 -5.37 7.43
CA GLU A 83 21.17 -4.73 7.10
C GLU A 83 20.43 -4.31 8.37
N LYS A 84 20.35 -5.21 9.36
CA LYS A 84 19.74 -4.90 10.66
C LYS A 84 20.39 -3.70 11.34
N ILE A 85 21.72 -3.65 11.35
CA ILE A 85 22.47 -2.54 11.95
C ILE A 85 22.17 -1.23 11.20
N ALA A 86 22.16 -1.25 9.87
CA ALA A 86 21.84 -0.07 9.07
C ALA A 86 20.42 0.44 9.35
N PHE A 87 19.41 -0.42 9.21
CA PHE A 87 18.00 -0.04 9.27
C PHE A 87 17.49 0.21 10.69
N GLN A 88 17.86 -0.64 11.66
CA GLN A 88 17.27 -0.58 13.00
C GLN A 88 18.12 0.22 14.00
N VAL A 89 19.39 0.49 13.69
CA VAL A 89 20.30 1.20 14.61
C VAL A 89 20.78 2.51 14.00
N GLN A 90 21.45 2.46 12.85
CA GLN A 90 22.11 3.65 12.27
C GLN A 90 21.10 4.70 11.81
N ILE A 91 20.08 4.30 11.04
CA ILE A 91 19.07 5.25 10.52
C ILE A 91 18.30 5.93 11.66
N PRO A 92 17.71 5.22 12.65
CA PRO A 92 17.02 5.87 13.76
C PRO A 92 17.94 6.76 14.59
N HIS A 93 19.20 6.34 14.81
CA HIS A 93 20.16 7.15 15.53
C HIS A 93 20.50 8.45 14.77
N ALA A 94 20.82 8.36 13.48
CA ALA A 94 21.08 9.50 12.62
C ALA A 94 19.88 10.44 12.52
N MET A 95 18.67 9.89 12.45
CA MET A 95 17.42 10.66 12.49
C MET A 95 17.28 11.44 13.80
N ASN A 96 17.56 10.80 14.94
CA ASN A 96 17.51 11.47 16.24
C ASN A 96 18.54 12.59 16.36
N LEU A 97 19.76 12.37 15.85
CA LEU A 97 20.79 13.42 15.79
C LEU A 97 20.35 14.59 14.91
N TYR A 98 19.80 14.30 13.73
CA TYR A 98 19.31 15.32 12.81
C TYR A 98 18.18 16.16 13.42
N LYS A 99 17.20 15.50 14.05
CA LYS A 99 16.09 16.15 14.76
C LYS A 99 16.59 16.98 15.93
N GLY A 100 17.58 16.48 16.67
CA GLY A 100 18.20 17.21 17.77
C GLY A 100 18.97 18.46 17.31
N ALA A 101 19.62 18.39 16.16
CA ALA A 101 20.40 19.51 15.61
C ALA A 101 19.54 20.56 14.88
N ASN A 102 18.53 20.14 14.12
CA ASN A 102 17.72 21.02 13.25
C ASN A 102 16.33 21.33 13.82
N GLY A 103 15.88 20.60 14.84
CA GLY A 103 14.55 20.76 15.43
C GLY A 103 13.40 20.15 14.61
N HIS A 104 13.69 19.48 13.49
CA HIS A 104 12.69 18.79 12.66
C HIS A 104 13.27 17.53 12.01
N ALA A 105 12.39 16.62 11.57
CA ALA A 105 12.78 15.50 10.70
C ALA A 105 13.00 15.98 9.25
N PRO A 106 13.71 15.20 8.40
CA PRO A 106 13.83 15.49 6.98
C PRO A 106 12.45 15.66 6.33
N LYS A 107 12.31 16.64 5.46
CA LYS A 107 11.03 16.97 4.81
C LYS A 107 10.90 16.34 3.43
N SER A 108 12.01 15.91 2.85
CA SER A 108 12.03 15.27 1.53
C SER A 108 12.93 14.04 1.51
N GLN A 109 12.75 13.23 0.47
CA GLN A 109 13.59 12.06 0.22
C GLN A 109 15.04 12.44 -0.04
N GLU A 110 15.29 13.53 -0.77
CA GLU A 110 16.63 14.03 -1.06
C GLU A 110 17.35 14.45 0.22
N GLU A 111 16.67 15.21 1.08
CA GLU A 111 17.20 15.64 2.37
C GLU A 111 17.53 14.43 3.26
N PHE A 112 16.66 13.43 3.30
CA PHE A 112 16.93 12.18 4.00
C PHE A 112 18.18 11.47 3.46
N MET A 113 18.28 11.32 2.13
CA MET A 113 19.42 10.64 1.52
C MET A 113 20.75 11.39 1.75
N GLU A 114 20.74 12.72 1.74
CA GLU A 114 21.96 13.50 1.93
C GLU A 114 22.35 13.62 3.41
N GLN A 115 21.40 14.02 4.26
CA GLN A 115 21.68 14.38 5.65
C GLN A 115 21.66 13.18 6.59
N ILE A 116 20.90 12.13 6.26
CA ILE A 116 20.84 10.92 7.09
C ILE A 116 21.76 9.86 6.52
N ILE A 117 21.60 9.48 5.26
CA ILE A 117 22.36 8.36 4.69
C ILE A 117 23.82 8.75 4.38
N LYS A 118 24.04 9.75 3.51
CA LYS A 118 25.40 10.13 3.09
C LYS A 118 26.22 10.74 4.24
N ALA A 119 25.66 11.68 4.99
CA ALA A 119 26.39 12.36 6.07
C ALA A 119 26.84 11.39 7.19
N ASN A 120 26.07 10.33 7.46
CA ASN A 120 26.40 9.33 8.46
C ASN A 120 27.07 8.07 7.87
N GLN A 121 27.45 8.09 6.58
CA GLN A 121 28.14 7.00 5.88
C GLN A 121 27.41 5.65 5.98
N ILE A 122 26.07 5.70 6.00
CA ILE A 122 25.24 4.50 6.11
C ILE A 122 25.28 3.78 4.76
N ASN A 123 25.78 2.55 4.78
CA ASN A 123 25.84 1.72 3.58
C ASN A 123 24.50 1.00 3.38
N LEU A 124 23.70 1.51 2.46
CA LEU A 124 22.45 0.85 2.06
C LEU A 124 22.75 -0.38 1.19
N PRO A 125 22.08 -1.52 1.43
CA PRO A 125 22.24 -2.69 0.58
C PRO A 125 21.68 -2.42 -0.82
N GLU A 126 22.24 -3.12 -1.81
CA GLU A 126 21.73 -3.09 -3.18
C GLU A 126 20.38 -3.81 -3.23
N LEU A 127 19.36 -3.10 -3.70
CA LEU A 127 18.02 -3.66 -3.86
C LEU A 127 17.90 -4.47 -5.16
N PRO A 128 16.98 -5.45 -5.22
CA PRO A 128 16.66 -6.19 -6.44
C PRO A 128 16.11 -5.28 -7.54
N GLU A 129 16.07 -5.78 -8.77
CA GLU A 129 15.56 -5.01 -9.90
C GLU A 129 14.10 -4.59 -9.68
N GLY A 130 13.76 -3.37 -10.08
CA GLY A 130 12.43 -2.77 -9.86
C GLY A 130 12.16 -2.27 -8.44
N HIS A 131 13.03 -2.56 -7.46
CA HIS A 131 12.89 -2.07 -6.10
C HIS A 131 13.58 -0.71 -5.93
N ARG A 132 13.01 0.16 -5.08
CA ARG A 132 13.62 1.46 -4.76
C ARG A 132 13.41 1.86 -3.32
N TYR A 133 14.38 2.59 -2.78
CA TYR A 133 14.24 3.23 -1.49
C TYR A 133 13.34 4.45 -1.58
N VAL A 134 12.45 4.61 -0.60
CA VAL A 134 11.55 5.74 -0.47
C VAL A 134 11.56 6.20 0.98
N TYR A 135 11.60 7.50 1.20
CA TYR A 135 11.39 8.06 2.54
C TYR A 135 10.01 8.72 2.58
N ASP A 136 9.25 8.45 3.64
CA ASP A 136 7.97 9.09 3.90
C ASP A 136 8.11 10.11 5.05
N PRO A 137 8.07 11.42 4.76
CA PRO A 137 8.17 12.48 5.77
C PRO A 137 6.98 12.52 6.74
N GLN A 138 5.81 12.00 6.36
CA GLN A 138 4.62 12.03 7.22
C GLN A 138 4.71 11.00 8.33
N THR A 139 5.23 9.82 8.00
CA THR A 139 5.41 8.72 8.96
C THR A 139 6.83 8.68 9.55
N GLU A 140 7.74 9.50 9.01
CA GLU A 140 9.18 9.51 9.30
C GLU A 140 9.86 8.15 9.05
N GLN A 141 9.30 7.33 8.15
CA GLN A 141 9.76 5.97 7.90
C GLN A 141 10.59 5.86 6.62
N PHE A 142 11.55 4.94 6.66
CA PHE A 142 12.30 4.51 5.48
C PHE A 142 11.68 3.22 4.94
N LEU A 143 11.27 3.28 3.69
CA LEU A 143 10.48 2.26 3.00
C LEU A 143 11.23 1.74 1.78
N VAL A 144 10.89 0.53 1.35
CA VAL A 144 11.25 -0.03 0.06
C VAL A 144 9.97 -0.19 -0.75
N GLU A 145 9.97 0.39 -1.94
CA GLU A 145 8.90 0.24 -2.91
C GLU A 145 9.29 -0.79 -3.96
N HIS A 146 8.45 -1.80 -4.19
CA HIS A 146 8.71 -2.89 -5.12
C HIS A 146 7.46 -3.19 -5.98
N PRO A 147 7.63 -3.77 -7.18
CA PRO A 147 6.49 -4.24 -7.97
C PRO A 147 5.79 -5.39 -7.23
N GLN A 148 4.45 -5.43 -7.33
CA GLN A 148 3.61 -6.52 -6.84
C GLN A 148 3.72 -7.78 -7.70
#